data_AF-H0FWS8-F1
#
_entry.id   AF-H0FWS8-F1
#
_cell.length_a   1.000
_cell.length_b   1.000
_cell.length_c   1.000
_cell.angle_alpha   90.00
_cell.angle_beta   90.00
_cell.angle_gamma   90.00
#
_symmetry.space_group_name_H-M   'P 1'
#
loop_
_entity.id
_entity.type
_entity.pdbx_description
1 polymer ?
#
loop_
_entity_poly.entity_id
_entity_poly.type
_entity_poly.pdbx_seq_one_letter_code
_entity_poly.pdbx_strand_id
1 'polypeptide(L)'
;MKKLLATTCLAAGLLGLGSAASAAECGDVTIANMNWQSAEVLASVDKFILTEGYGCSAELVVGDTVPTITSMIEKGEPDIAPEGWVDLLPDVVNRGLQEGKLVGAAVALSDGAVQGWWVPKYIVDANPDIKTIDDVLKHKELFPDPEDPSKGAIFNGPQGWGGTVVTTQLYKAYGAEAAGFTLVDTGSAAGLDGSIAKAYERKQGWAGYYWAPTALLGKYEMVKLEHGVPNDMAEWKRCNTVADCPDPKKNDWPKDKVQTLVTKEFADRAGPAMEYLNTRAWTNDTVNKLMAWMTDNQASGEEGAKHFLEENPDLWTKWVSPEVAEKIEAAL
;
A
#
# COMPACT_ATOMS: atom_id res chain seq x y z
N MET A 1 -84.61 -7.40 17.49
CA MET A 1 -84.55 -7.05 16.05
C MET A 1 -83.40 -6.07 15.84
N LYS A 2 -82.30 -6.59 15.25
CA LYS A 2 -81.31 -5.97 14.34
C LYS A 2 -80.92 -4.49 14.59
N LYS A 3 -79.84 -4.23 15.35
CA LYS A 3 -78.44 -4.02 14.90
C LYS A 3 -78.31 -3.00 13.76
N LEU A 4 -77.99 -1.76 14.14
CA LEU A 4 -77.54 -0.68 13.26
C LEU A 4 -76.17 -1.01 12.66
N LEU A 5 -76.12 -0.83 11.35
CA LEU A 5 -75.01 -0.96 10.43
C LEU A 5 -74.07 0.26 10.50
N ALA A 6 -72.88 0.05 9.94
CA ALA A 6 -71.92 1.04 9.47
C ALA A 6 -70.85 1.51 10.48
N THR A 7 -69.83 0.68 10.67
CA THR A 7 -68.46 1.16 10.93
C THR A 7 -67.47 0.10 10.46
N THR A 8 -67.30 -0.01 9.14
CA THR A 8 -66.24 -0.82 8.53
C THR A 8 -65.93 -0.19 7.18
N CYS A 9 -64.91 0.67 7.12
CA CYS A 9 -64.10 0.93 5.94
C CYS A 9 -63.00 1.97 6.22
N LEU A 10 -61.79 1.65 5.77
CA LEU A 10 -60.57 2.47 5.67
C LEU A 10 -59.69 2.62 6.92
N ALA A 11 -59.07 1.51 7.31
CA ALA A 11 -57.72 1.52 7.89
C ALA A 11 -56.85 0.54 7.08
N ALA A 12 -56.58 0.88 5.82
CA ALA A 12 -55.65 0.14 4.96
C ALA A 12 -54.93 1.17 4.06
N GLY A 13 -53.75 1.61 4.50
CA GLY A 13 -52.98 2.59 3.75
C GLY A 13 -51.75 3.15 4.45
N LEU A 14 -51.01 2.33 5.20
CA LEU A 14 -49.68 2.67 5.72
C LEU A 14 -48.82 1.39 5.79
N LEU A 15 -48.70 0.69 4.65
CA LEU A 15 -47.68 -0.34 4.43
C LEU A 15 -46.83 0.13 3.25
N GLY A 16 -45.97 1.09 3.53
CA GLY A 16 -45.06 1.70 2.56
C GLY A 16 -43.93 2.49 3.21
N LEU A 17 -43.64 2.23 4.50
CA LEU A 17 -42.36 2.60 5.06
C LEU A 17 -41.38 1.57 4.52
N GLY A 18 -40.67 1.97 3.46
CA GLY A 18 -39.49 1.25 3.02
C GLY A 18 -38.63 0.96 4.25
N SER A 19 -38.20 -0.29 4.38
CA SER A 19 -37.16 -0.65 5.32
C SER A 19 -35.97 0.27 5.02
N ALA A 20 -35.81 1.33 5.80
CA ALA A 20 -34.49 1.86 6.07
C ALA A 20 -33.76 0.67 6.68
N ALA A 21 -33.03 -0.06 5.84
CA ALA A 21 -32.01 -0.96 6.30
C ALA A 21 -31.04 -0.05 7.04
N SER A 22 -31.27 0.16 8.34
CA SER A 22 -30.25 0.68 9.22
C SER A 22 -29.04 -0.18 8.93
N ALA A 23 -28.01 0.39 8.32
CA ALA A 23 -26.75 -0.32 8.13
C ALA A 23 -26.42 -0.92 9.49
N ALA A 24 -26.40 -2.24 9.58
CA ALA A 24 -25.97 -2.89 10.81
C ALA A 24 -24.53 -2.40 11.02
N GLU A 25 -24.27 -1.74 12.15
CA GLU A 25 -22.94 -1.30 12.55
C GLU A 25 -22.00 -2.50 12.38
N CYS A 26 -20.89 -2.33 11.63
CA CYS A 26 -20.02 -3.47 11.32
C CYS A 26 -19.20 -3.96 12.53
N GLY A 27 -19.46 -3.39 13.71
CA GLY A 27 -18.80 -3.66 14.98
C GLY A 27 -17.41 -3.04 15.05
N ASP A 28 -16.58 -3.59 15.93
CA ASP A 28 -15.18 -3.19 16.05
C ASP A 28 -14.41 -3.67 14.81
N VAL A 29 -13.57 -2.80 14.24
CA VAL A 29 -12.71 -3.11 13.09
C VAL A 29 -11.33 -2.53 13.28
N THR A 30 -10.32 -3.36 13.08
CA THR A 30 -8.91 -2.98 13.14
C THR A 30 -8.32 -2.87 11.74
N ILE A 31 -7.65 -1.76 11.46
CA ILE A 31 -7.13 -1.43 10.14
C ILE A 31 -5.61 -1.28 10.26
N ALA A 32 -4.86 -2.02 9.44
CA ALA A 32 -3.43 -1.88 9.37
C ALA A 32 -3.05 -0.49 8.83
N ASN A 33 -2.40 0.31 9.68
CA ASN A 33 -1.74 1.54 9.32
C ASN A 33 -0.28 1.22 9.00
N MET A 34 -0.01 0.98 7.71
CA MET A 34 1.34 0.69 7.26
C MET A 34 2.20 1.95 7.30
N ASN A 35 3.48 1.80 7.58
CA ASN A 35 4.39 2.93 7.85
C ASN A 35 4.93 3.67 6.60
N TRP A 36 4.20 3.65 5.49
CA TRP A 36 4.49 4.48 4.31
C TRP A 36 3.26 5.29 3.91
N GLN A 37 3.50 6.48 3.37
CA GLN A 37 2.52 7.57 3.35
C GLN A 37 1.22 7.24 2.60
N SER A 38 1.28 6.53 1.46
CA SER A 38 0.07 6.15 0.69
C SER A 38 -0.84 5.21 1.45
N ALA A 39 -0.27 4.24 2.17
CA ALA A 39 -1.03 3.29 2.96
C ALA A 39 -1.56 3.93 4.25
N GLU A 40 -0.80 4.83 4.85
CA GLU A 40 -1.23 5.60 6.03
C GLU A 40 -2.49 6.44 5.72
N VAL A 41 -2.47 7.16 4.59
CA VAL A 41 -3.62 7.98 4.21
C VAL A 41 -4.80 7.12 3.77
N LEU A 42 -4.59 5.98 3.08
CA LEU A 42 -5.68 5.07 2.74
C LEU A 42 -6.31 4.44 4.00
N ALA A 43 -5.50 4.05 4.98
CA ALA A 43 -5.99 3.54 6.26
C ALA A 43 -6.83 4.59 7.00
N SER A 44 -6.41 5.85 6.97
CA SER A 44 -7.16 6.97 7.54
C SER A 44 -8.47 7.25 6.79
N VAL A 45 -8.48 7.17 5.46
CA VAL A 45 -9.70 7.25 4.64
C VAL A 45 -10.67 6.12 5.00
N ASP A 46 -10.16 4.89 5.12
CA ASP A 46 -10.96 3.73 5.52
C ASP A 46 -11.53 3.90 6.91
N LYS A 47 -10.73 4.34 7.89
CA LYS A 47 -11.21 4.63 9.24
C LYS A 47 -12.34 5.66 9.21
N PHE A 48 -12.18 6.76 8.49
CA PHE A 48 -13.20 7.81 8.41
C PHE A 48 -14.49 7.28 7.77
N ILE A 49 -14.42 6.64 6.60
CA ILE A 49 -15.60 6.14 5.89
C ILE A 49 -16.31 5.02 6.68
N LEU A 50 -15.57 4.10 7.27
CA LEU A 50 -16.15 3.01 8.07
C LEU A 50 -16.82 3.55 9.33
N THR A 51 -16.23 4.55 9.98
CA THR A 51 -16.81 5.16 11.20
C THR A 51 -18.03 6.01 10.87
N GLU A 52 -17.86 7.03 10.03
CA GLU A 52 -18.89 8.05 9.80
C GLU A 52 -19.96 7.57 8.81
N GLY A 53 -19.57 6.77 7.81
CA GLY A 53 -20.47 6.29 6.77
C GLY A 53 -21.23 5.01 7.14
N TYR A 54 -20.55 4.08 7.83
CA TYR A 54 -21.07 2.73 8.12
C TYR A 54 -21.31 2.46 9.62
N GLY A 55 -20.94 3.39 10.52
CA GLY A 55 -21.16 3.25 11.96
C GLY A 55 -20.27 2.20 12.64
N CYS A 56 -19.13 1.86 12.04
CA CYS A 56 -18.18 0.92 12.62
C CYS A 56 -17.34 1.58 13.72
N SER A 57 -16.83 0.81 14.69
CA SER A 57 -15.80 1.30 15.61
C SER A 57 -14.42 0.97 15.01
N ALA A 58 -13.90 1.87 14.18
CA ALA A 58 -12.67 1.65 13.42
C ALA A 58 -11.43 2.21 14.11
N GLU A 59 -10.43 1.35 14.30
CA GLU A 59 -9.15 1.70 14.93
C GLU A 59 -7.97 1.36 14.02
N LEU A 60 -6.95 2.22 14.06
CA LEU A 60 -5.71 2.00 13.33
C LEU A 60 -4.70 1.24 14.19
N VAL A 61 -4.08 0.21 13.61
CA VAL A 61 -3.01 -0.56 14.25
C VAL A 61 -1.76 -0.45 13.39
N VAL A 62 -0.63 -0.08 14.01
CA VAL A 62 0.66 0.03 13.30
C VAL A 62 1.01 -1.32 12.66
N GLY A 63 1.43 -1.27 11.39
CA GLY A 63 1.78 -2.47 10.64
C GLY A 63 2.90 -2.28 9.63
N ASP A 64 3.35 -3.42 9.11
CA ASP A 64 4.30 -3.55 8.00
C ASP A 64 3.84 -4.72 7.12
N THR A 65 4.31 -4.82 5.87
CA THR A 65 3.81 -5.82 4.90
C THR A 65 3.86 -7.26 5.43
N VAL A 66 5.05 -7.71 5.87
CA VAL A 66 5.29 -9.10 6.28
C VAL A 66 4.56 -9.46 7.58
N PRO A 67 4.73 -8.73 8.71
CA PRO A 67 4.07 -9.10 9.97
C PRO A 67 2.56 -8.91 9.93
N THR A 68 2.04 -7.89 9.24
CA THR A 68 0.59 -7.68 9.13
C THR A 68 -0.06 -8.86 8.40
N ILE A 69 0.37 -9.17 7.18
CA ILE A 69 -0.25 -10.26 6.40
C ILE A 69 -0.11 -11.60 7.11
N THR A 70 1.03 -11.86 7.76
CA THR A 70 1.23 -13.07 8.56
C THR A 70 0.25 -13.12 9.74
N SER A 71 0.09 -12.02 10.48
CA SER A 71 -0.83 -11.94 11.61
C SER A 71 -2.29 -12.11 11.17
N MET A 72 -2.69 -11.51 10.04
CA MET A 72 -4.05 -11.67 9.51
C MET A 72 -4.38 -13.14 9.23
N ILE A 73 -3.41 -13.93 8.75
CA ILE A 73 -3.58 -15.36 8.45
C ILE A 73 -3.55 -16.21 9.73
N GLU A 74 -2.60 -15.95 10.63
CA GLU A 74 -2.38 -16.82 11.79
C GLU A 74 -3.31 -16.48 12.97
N LYS A 75 -3.76 -15.23 13.06
CA LYS A 75 -4.55 -14.70 14.18
C LYS A 75 -5.88 -14.06 13.78
N GLY A 76 -6.10 -13.74 12.50
CA GLY A 76 -7.30 -13.03 12.07
C GLY A 76 -7.30 -11.54 12.38
N GLU A 77 -6.13 -10.94 12.68
CA GLU A 77 -5.99 -9.51 13.00
C GLU A 77 -4.72 -8.91 12.36
N PRO A 78 -4.73 -7.64 11.93
CA PRO A 78 -5.89 -6.73 11.89
C PRO A 78 -6.93 -7.16 10.86
N ASP A 79 -8.15 -6.65 10.95
CA ASP A 79 -9.26 -7.03 10.05
C ASP A 79 -9.01 -6.62 8.60
N ILE A 80 -8.37 -5.47 8.38
CA ILE A 80 -8.14 -4.88 7.05
C ILE A 80 -6.67 -4.51 6.89
N ALA A 81 -6.06 -4.90 5.77
CA ALA A 81 -4.86 -4.27 5.23
C ALA A 81 -5.24 -3.50 3.97
N PRO A 82 -5.39 -2.16 4.03
CA PRO A 82 -5.90 -1.37 2.91
C PRO A 82 -5.02 -1.46 1.66
N GLU A 83 -3.70 -1.44 1.88
CA GLU A 83 -2.67 -1.45 0.86
C GLU A 83 -1.75 -2.67 1.01
N GLY A 84 -2.23 -3.84 0.58
CA GLY A 84 -1.46 -5.09 0.59
C GLY A 84 -0.63 -5.26 -0.69
N TRP A 85 0.70 -5.19 -0.56
CA TRP A 85 1.65 -5.47 -1.64
C TRP A 85 1.83 -6.98 -1.83
N VAL A 86 0.83 -7.64 -2.43
CA VAL A 86 0.67 -9.10 -2.36
C VAL A 86 1.74 -9.90 -3.11
N ASP A 87 2.33 -9.31 -4.15
CA ASP A 87 3.36 -9.97 -4.96
C ASP A 87 4.73 -10.05 -4.26
N LEU A 88 4.89 -9.37 -3.13
CA LEU A 88 6.08 -9.47 -2.28
C LEU A 88 6.01 -10.64 -1.28
N LEU A 89 4.82 -11.23 -1.10
CA LEU A 89 4.57 -12.39 -0.24
C LEU A 89 3.63 -13.40 -0.93
N PRO A 90 3.95 -13.83 -2.17
CA PRO A 90 2.98 -14.54 -3.00
C PRO A 90 2.50 -15.84 -2.37
N ASP A 91 3.37 -16.60 -1.70
CA ASP A 91 3.00 -17.86 -1.07
C ASP A 91 2.18 -17.68 0.20
N VAL A 92 2.53 -16.67 1.00
CA VAL A 92 1.82 -16.38 2.25
C VAL A 92 0.41 -15.92 1.94
N VAL A 93 0.26 -14.96 1.01
CA VAL A 93 -1.06 -14.44 0.60
C VAL A 93 -1.90 -15.54 -0.07
N ASN A 94 -1.33 -16.27 -1.04
CA ASN A 94 -2.09 -17.33 -1.72
C ASN A 94 -2.55 -18.42 -0.77
N ARG A 95 -1.72 -18.81 0.21
CA ARG A 95 -2.12 -19.74 1.28
C ARG A 95 -3.29 -19.19 2.08
N GLY A 96 -3.21 -17.93 2.52
CA GLY A 96 -4.28 -17.28 3.27
C GLY A 96 -5.62 -17.23 2.52
N LEU A 97 -5.58 -16.97 1.20
CA LEU A 97 -6.76 -16.98 0.34
C LEU A 97 -7.34 -18.39 0.16
N GLN A 98 -6.48 -19.39 -0.11
CA GLN A 98 -6.90 -20.78 -0.33
C GLN A 98 -7.45 -21.45 0.93
N GLU A 99 -6.89 -21.14 2.08
CA GLU A 99 -7.37 -21.59 3.39
C GLU A 99 -8.64 -20.85 3.85
N GLY A 100 -9.09 -19.84 3.09
CA GLY A 100 -10.26 -19.04 3.45
C GLY A 100 -10.06 -18.18 4.69
N LYS A 101 -8.82 -17.81 5.00
CA LYS A 101 -8.47 -16.89 6.10
C LYS A 101 -8.47 -15.44 5.65
N LEU A 102 -8.16 -15.20 4.38
CA LEU A 102 -8.18 -13.89 3.75
C LEU A 102 -9.23 -13.84 2.63
N VAL A 103 -9.74 -12.65 2.39
CA VAL A 103 -10.50 -12.25 1.22
C VAL A 103 -9.74 -11.11 0.55
N GLY A 104 -9.44 -11.26 -0.74
CA GLY A 104 -8.88 -10.17 -1.54
C GLY A 104 -10.00 -9.28 -2.08
N ALA A 105 -9.98 -8.00 -1.71
CA ALA A 105 -10.93 -6.99 -2.17
C ALA A 105 -10.34 -6.16 -3.33
N ALA A 106 -10.63 -4.85 -3.38
CA ALA A 106 -10.21 -3.96 -4.46
C ALA A 106 -8.68 -3.94 -4.69
N VAL A 107 -8.27 -3.67 -5.93
CA VAL A 107 -6.90 -3.23 -6.23
C VAL A 107 -6.83 -1.74 -5.92
N ALA A 108 -6.27 -1.39 -4.76
CA ALA A 108 -6.32 -0.03 -4.21
C ALA A 108 -5.63 0.99 -5.12
N LEU A 109 -4.52 0.59 -5.77
CA LEU A 109 -3.86 1.38 -6.81
C LEU A 109 -4.25 0.87 -8.20
N SER A 110 -5.21 1.53 -8.84
CA SER A 110 -5.86 1.03 -10.07
C SER A 110 -4.91 0.81 -11.24
N ASP A 111 -3.83 1.58 -11.29
CA ASP A 111 -2.86 1.56 -12.39
C ASP A 111 -1.69 0.59 -12.13
N GLY A 112 -1.70 -0.04 -10.95
CA GLY A 112 -0.64 -0.88 -10.40
C GLY A 112 0.53 -0.06 -9.85
N ALA A 113 1.50 -0.75 -9.27
CA ALA A 113 2.69 -0.12 -8.71
C ALA A 113 3.97 -0.65 -9.35
N VAL A 114 5.05 0.12 -9.20
CA VAL A 114 6.37 -0.25 -9.70
C VAL A 114 7.36 -0.13 -8.57
N GLN A 115 8.13 -1.19 -8.34
CA GLN A 115 9.22 -1.22 -7.39
C GLN A 115 10.52 -1.63 -8.07
N GLY A 116 11.65 -1.41 -7.42
CA GLY A 116 12.95 -1.84 -7.92
C GLY A 116 14.08 -1.03 -7.32
N TRP A 117 15.24 -1.12 -7.95
CA TRP A 117 16.38 -0.26 -7.61
C TRP A 117 16.36 1.01 -8.45
N TRP A 118 16.55 2.15 -7.80
CA TRP A 118 16.50 3.46 -8.44
C TRP A 118 17.81 4.20 -8.27
N VAL A 119 18.09 5.12 -9.18
CA VAL A 119 19.22 6.05 -9.12
C VAL A 119 18.76 7.46 -9.49
N PRO A 120 19.40 8.53 -9.00
CA PRO A 120 19.11 9.88 -9.45
C PRO A 120 19.35 10.05 -10.95
N LYS A 121 18.41 10.69 -11.65
CA LYS A 121 18.48 10.88 -13.11
C LYS A 121 19.77 11.57 -13.56
N TYR A 122 20.26 12.54 -12.79
CA TYR A 122 21.50 13.25 -13.12
C TYR A 122 22.75 12.36 -13.11
N ILE A 123 22.74 11.22 -12.39
CA ILE A 123 23.83 10.25 -12.46
C ILE A 123 23.82 9.53 -13.81
N VAL A 124 22.65 9.09 -14.27
CA VAL A 124 22.47 8.43 -15.57
C VAL A 124 22.74 9.39 -16.72
N ASP A 125 22.27 10.63 -16.62
CA ASP A 125 22.51 11.65 -17.65
C ASP A 125 24.01 11.98 -17.81
N ALA A 126 24.77 11.94 -16.71
CA ALA A 126 26.23 12.11 -16.73
C ALA A 126 27.00 10.84 -17.11
N ASN A 127 26.38 9.66 -16.95
CA ASN A 127 26.97 8.34 -17.16
C ASN A 127 25.98 7.46 -17.95
N PRO A 128 25.80 7.69 -19.26
CA PRO A 128 24.73 7.06 -20.05
C PRO A 128 24.87 5.54 -20.21
N ASP A 129 26.01 4.96 -19.82
CA ASP A 129 26.24 3.52 -19.77
C ASP A 129 25.60 2.86 -18.54
N ILE A 130 25.14 3.63 -17.55
CA ILE A 130 24.44 3.12 -16.36
C ILE A 130 22.96 2.95 -16.68
N LYS A 131 22.56 1.71 -16.96
CA LYS A 131 21.16 1.35 -17.23
C LYS A 131 20.68 0.20 -16.37
N THR A 132 21.56 -0.75 -16.09
CA THR A 132 21.24 -1.96 -15.35
C THR A 132 21.84 -1.96 -13.95
N ILE A 133 21.35 -2.85 -13.09
CA ILE A 133 21.98 -3.16 -11.80
C ILE A 133 23.45 -3.56 -11.99
N ASP A 134 23.75 -4.40 -12.98
CA ASP A 134 25.13 -4.83 -13.27
C ASP A 134 26.04 -3.66 -13.68
N ASP A 135 25.51 -2.60 -14.29
CA ASP A 135 26.28 -1.40 -14.62
C ASP A 135 26.59 -0.58 -13.38
N VAL A 136 25.61 -0.39 -12.48
CA VAL A 136 25.85 0.24 -11.18
C VAL A 136 26.94 -0.47 -10.40
N LEU A 137 26.92 -1.82 -10.37
CA LEU A 137 27.89 -2.61 -9.61
C LEU A 137 29.33 -2.53 -10.15
N LYS A 138 29.55 -2.00 -11.36
CA LYS A 138 30.90 -1.72 -11.90
C LYS A 138 31.46 -0.37 -11.44
N HIS A 139 30.61 0.51 -10.91
CA HIS A 139 30.91 1.93 -10.67
C HIS A 139 30.65 2.35 -9.22
N LYS A 140 31.23 1.65 -8.26
CA LYS A 140 31.05 1.94 -6.82
C LYS A 140 31.44 3.38 -6.43
N GLU A 141 32.38 3.99 -7.15
CA GLU A 141 32.82 5.36 -6.96
C GLU A 141 31.71 6.40 -7.19
N LEU A 142 30.68 6.05 -7.96
CA LEU A 142 29.53 6.92 -8.21
C LEU A 142 28.49 6.84 -7.10
N PHE A 143 28.50 5.78 -6.28
CA PHE A 143 27.50 5.50 -5.26
C PHE A 143 28.16 5.30 -3.89
N PRO A 144 28.92 6.28 -3.37
CA PRO A 144 29.76 6.09 -2.20
C PRO A 144 28.93 5.74 -0.96
N ASP A 145 29.43 4.77 -0.19
CA ASP A 145 28.88 4.46 1.12
C ASP A 145 29.11 5.64 2.09
N PRO A 146 28.06 6.07 2.84
CA PRO A 146 28.14 7.21 3.74
C PRO A 146 29.06 7.00 4.95
N GLU A 147 29.34 5.76 5.33
CA GLU A 147 30.20 5.39 6.46
C GLU A 147 31.60 4.94 6.00
N ASP A 148 31.72 4.34 4.81
CA ASP A 148 33.00 3.92 4.22
C ASP A 148 33.12 4.31 2.72
N PRO A 149 33.65 5.50 2.39
CA PRO A 149 33.76 5.96 1.00
C PRO A 149 34.62 5.09 0.07
N SER A 150 35.34 4.07 0.59
CA SER A 150 36.07 3.11 -0.25
C SER A 150 35.16 2.05 -0.89
N LYS A 151 33.90 1.98 -0.43
CA LYS A 151 32.84 1.07 -0.89
C LYS A 151 31.71 1.84 -1.57
N GLY A 152 30.93 1.11 -2.35
CA GLY A 152 29.62 1.58 -2.81
C GLY A 152 28.52 1.27 -1.80
N ALA A 153 27.34 1.88 -1.94
CA ALA A 153 26.17 1.56 -1.13
C ALA A 153 24.96 1.20 -2.01
N ILE A 154 24.27 0.12 -1.61
CA ILE A 154 22.90 -0.17 -2.04
C ILE A 154 22.00 0.03 -0.83
N PHE A 155 21.13 1.04 -0.88
CA PHE A 155 20.19 1.34 0.20
C PHE A 155 19.02 0.37 0.16
N ASN A 156 18.73 -0.24 1.31
CA ASN A 156 17.63 -1.18 1.50
C ASN A 156 16.42 -0.48 2.13
N GLY A 157 15.27 -1.15 2.08
CA GLY A 157 14.08 -0.70 2.80
C GLY A 157 14.12 -1.00 4.31
N PRO A 158 13.12 -0.51 5.06
CA PRO A 158 12.92 -0.83 6.47
C PRO A 158 12.66 -2.32 6.71
N GLN A 159 13.01 -2.81 7.88
CA GLN A 159 12.68 -4.18 8.28
C GLN A 159 11.16 -4.39 8.33
N GLY A 160 10.70 -5.61 8.01
CA GLY A 160 9.27 -5.95 7.96
C GLY A 160 8.61 -5.71 6.60
N TRP A 161 9.27 -5.01 5.67
CA TRP A 161 8.77 -4.81 4.32
C TRP A 161 9.13 -5.97 3.39
N GLY A 162 8.22 -6.27 2.46
CA GLY A 162 8.50 -7.24 1.40
C GLY A 162 9.61 -6.78 0.45
N GLY A 163 9.66 -5.48 0.13
CA GLY A 163 10.68 -4.91 -0.76
C GLY A 163 12.10 -5.01 -0.18
N THR A 164 12.23 -4.99 1.14
CA THR A 164 13.47 -5.22 1.89
C THR A 164 13.96 -6.65 1.76
N VAL A 165 13.04 -7.62 1.87
CA VAL A 165 13.34 -9.04 1.63
C VAL A 165 13.85 -9.23 0.20
N VAL A 166 13.10 -8.72 -0.79
CA VAL A 166 13.47 -8.83 -2.20
C VAL A 166 14.83 -8.19 -2.48
N THR A 167 15.06 -6.97 -2.00
CA THR A 167 16.31 -6.25 -2.22
C THR A 167 17.50 -6.97 -1.58
N THR A 168 17.32 -7.57 -0.41
CA THR A 168 18.35 -8.39 0.24
C THR A 168 18.71 -9.61 -0.62
N GLN A 169 17.70 -10.27 -1.20
CA GLN A 169 17.91 -11.44 -2.05
C GLN A 169 18.52 -11.08 -3.40
N LEU A 170 18.09 -9.97 -4.01
CA LEU A 170 18.71 -9.46 -5.24
C LEU A 170 20.15 -8.98 -4.99
N TYR A 171 20.44 -8.32 -3.88
CA TYR A 171 21.80 -7.92 -3.50
C TYR A 171 22.77 -9.11 -3.50
N LYS A 172 22.35 -10.25 -2.94
CA LYS A 172 23.10 -11.52 -3.01
C LYS A 172 23.20 -12.04 -4.45
N ALA A 173 22.08 -12.10 -5.17
CA ALA A 173 21.99 -12.66 -6.51
C ALA A 173 22.84 -11.93 -7.56
N TYR A 174 22.95 -10.60 -7.43
CA TYR A 174 23.80 -9.77 -8.29
C TYR A 174 25.27 -9.73 -7.83
N GLY A 175 25.60 -10.34 -6.67
CA GLY A 175 26.97 -10.37 -6.16
C GLY A 175 27.48 -9.00 -5.71
N ALA A 176 26.60 -8.13 -5.22
CA ALA A 176 26.91 -6.75 -4.90
C ALA A 176 27.98 -6.61 -3.80
N GLU A 177 28.00 -7.50 -2.81
CA GLU A 177 29.06 -7.56 -1.80
C GLU A 177 30.44 -7.80 -2.41
N ALA A 178 30.55 -8.79 -3.31
CA ALA A 178 31.79 -9.11 -4.01
C ALA A 178 32.22 -7.97 -4.96
N ALA A 179 31.28 -7.19 -5.46
CA ALA A 179 31.53 -5.96 -6.23
C ALA A 179 31.98 -4.78 -5.33
N GLY A 180 32.01 -4.95 -4.01
CA GLY A 180 32.49 -3.94 -3.05
C GLY A 180 31.42 -2.93 -2.64
N PHE A 181 30.14 -3.33 -2.65
CA PHE A 181 29.03 -2.53 -2.13
C PHE A 181 28.61 -3.01 -0.74
N THR A 182 28.20 -2.09 0.13
CA THR A 182 27.51 -2.38 1.38
C THR A 182 26.00 -2.37 1.13
N LEU A 183 25.26 -3.32 1.73
CA LEU A 183 23.80 -3.22 1.84
C LEU A 183 23.45 -2.37 3.06
N VAL A 184 22.95 -1.16 2.84
CA VAL A 184 22.69 -0.17 3.89
C VAL A 184 21.25 -0.31 4.39
N ASP A 185 21.07 -0.59 5.67
CA ASP A 185 19.77 -0.53 6.34
C ASP A 185 19.42 0.94 6.65
N THR A 186 18.25 1.38 6.19
CA THR A 186 17.77 2.74 6.37
C THR A 186 16.97 2.94 7.66
N GLY A 187 16.65 1.85 8.36
CA GLY A 187 15.99 1.80 9.67
C GLY A 187 14.50 2.13 9.65
N SER A 188 14.05 3.06 8.81
CA SER A 188 12.65 3.47 8.70
C SER A 188 12.34 4.05 7.32
N ALA A 189 11.05 4.16 6.98
CA ALA A 189 10.62 4.79 5.73
C ALA A 189 11.16 6.22 5.61
N ALA A 190 11.09 7.00 6.69
CA ALA A 190 11.65 8.35 6.75
C ALA A 190 13.19 8.37 6.59
N GLY A 191 13.89 7.33 7.09
CA GLY A 191 15.32 7.16 6.89
C GLY A 191 15.68 6.89 5.42
N LEU A 192 14.89 6.06 4.75
CA LEU A 192 15.03 5.79 3.31
C LEU A 192 14.81 7.06 2.50
N ASP A 193 13.69 7.76 2.73
CA ASP A 193 13.36 9.02 2.06
C ASP A 193 14.43 10.09 2.29
N GLY A 194 14.88 10.22 3.54
CA GLY A 194 15.95 11.13 3.93
C GLY A 194 17.28 10.83 3.23
N SER A 195 17.59 9.55 2.98
CA SER A 195 18.79 9.15 2.25
C SER A 195 18.77 9.61 0.78
N ILE A 196 17.61 9.47 0.12
CA ILE A 196 17.44 9.89 -1.28
C ILE A 196 17.48 11.43 -1.36
N ALA A 197 16.69 12.10 -0.52
CA ALA A 197 16.65 13.56 -0.49
C ALA A 197 18.04 14.15 -0.24
N LYS A 198 18.78 13.65 0.77
CA LYS A 198 20.14 14.11 1.07
C LYS A 198 21.09 13.92 -0.11
N ALA A 199 21.05 12.78 -0.79
CA ALA A 199 21.89 12.51 -1.96
C ALA A 199 21.53 13.47 -3.11
N TYR A 200 20.24 13.66 -3.38
CA TYR A 200 19.75 14.53 -4.45
C TYR A 200 20.12 16.01 -4.24
N GLU A 201 19.89 16.54 -3.03
CA GLU A 201 20.23 17.92 -2.67
C GLU A 201 21.74 18.20 -2.72
N ARG A 202 22.56 17.16 -2.52
CA ARG A 202 24.03 17.25 -2.58
C ARG A 202 24.62 16.85 -3.92
N LYS A 203 23.78 16.49 -4.91
CA LYS A 203 24.22 15.95 -6.21
C LYS A 203 25.19 14.77 -6.08
N GLN A 204 24.92 13.88 -5.13
CA GLN A 204 25.68 12.66 -4.86
C GLN A 204 24.93 11.44 -5.39
N GLY A 205 25.63 10.44 -5.92
CA GLY A 205 24.96 9.23 -6.35
C GLY A 205 24.33 8.47 -5.18
N TRP A 206 23.22 7.83 -5.50
CA TRP A 206 22.44 6.97 -4.62
C TRP A 206 21.91 5.81 -5.45
N ALA A 207 21.94 4.60 -4.91
CA ALA A 207 21.36 3.42 -5.53
C ALA A 207 20.66 2.61 -4.45
N GLY A 208 19.44 2.16 -4.69
CA GLY A 208 18.72 1.40 -3.68
C GLY A 208 17.27 1.16 -4.00
N TYR A 209 16.63 0.40 -3.12
CA TYR A 209 15.22 0.09 -3.18
C TYR A 209 14.34 1.33 -3.10
N TYR A 210 13.39 1.46 -4.03
CA TYR A 210 12.30 2.43 -3.92
C TYR A 210 11.11 2.03 -4.80
N TRP A 211 10.00 2.79 -4.71
CA TRP A 211 8.76 2.48 -5.42
C TRP A 211 8.00 3.72 -5.91
N ALA A 212 7.04 3.46 -6.81
CA ALA A 212 6.05 4.40 -7.30
C ALA A 212 4.65 3.80 -7.12
N PRO A 213 3.64 4.60 -6.72
CA PRO A 213 3.68 6.05 -6.48
C PRO A 213 4.29 6.45 -5.12
N THR A 214 5.03 7.57 -5.09
CA THR A 214 5.50 8.25 -3.87
C THR A 214 5.66 9.75 -4.13
N ALA A 215 5.47 10.60 -3.11
CA ALA A 215 5.73 12.05 -3.23
C ALA A 215 7.18 12.34 -3.62
N LEU A 216 8.12 11.52 -3.12
CA LEU A 216 9.54 11.69 -3.36
C LEU A 216 9.88 11.53 -4.85
N LEU A 217 9.33 10.53 -5.54
CA LEU A 217 9.53 10.40 -6.99
C LEU A 217 8.83 11.50 -7.79
N GLY A 218 7.80 12.15 -7.23
CA GLY A 218 7.20 13.36 -7.80
C GLY A 218 8.10 14.60 -7.64
N LYS A 219 8.91 14.65 -6.57
CA LYS A 219 9.81 15.77 -6.26
C LYS A 219 11.20 15.63 -6.89
N TYR A 220 11.75 14.42 -6.91
CA TYR A 220 13.09 14.12 -7.37
C TYR A 220 13.05 13.18 -8.58
N GLU A 221 13.66 13.61 -9.68
CA GLU A 221 13.73 12.81 -10.90
C GLU A 221 14.69 11.62 -10.70
N MET A 222 14.12 10.43 -10.52
CA MET A 222 14.86 9.18 -10.38
C MET A 222 14.57 8.27 -11.58
N VAL A 223 15.51 7.37 -11.85
CA VAL A 223 15.39 6.35 -12.90
C VAL A 223 15.43 4.98 -12.25
N LYS A 224 14.44 4.14 -12.53
CA LYS A 224 14.46 2.72 -12.16
C LYS A 224 15.47 2.01 -13.04
N LEU A 225 16.40 1.29 -12.42
CA LEU A 225 17.37 0.45 -13.10
C LEU A 225 16.68 -0.76 -13.72
N GLU A 226 17.16 -1.17 -14.89
CA GLU A 226 16.83 -2.46 -15.46
C GLU A 226 17.52 -3.58 -14.68
N HIS A 227 16.82 -4.70 -14.48
CA HIS A 227 17.41 -5.87 -13.83
C HIS A 227 18.31 -6.69 -14.79
N GLY A 228 18.25 -6.41 -16.11
CA GLY A 228 19.13 -7.06 -17.09
C GLY A 228 18.84 -8.54 -17.37
N VAL A 229 17.77 -9.07 -16.77
CA VAL A 229 17.25 -10.44 -16.97
C VAL A 229 15.72 -10.38 -17.05
N PRO A 230 15.03 -11.36 -17.68
CA PRO A 230 13.57 -11.41 -17.65
C PRO A 230 13.03 -11.78 -16.28
N ASN A 231 11.74 -11.50 -16.05
CA ASN A 231 11.03 -11.97 -14.87
C ASN A 231 10.80 -13.50 -14.92
N ASP A 232 11.18 -14.20 -13.85
CA ASP A 232 10.91 -15.60 -13.56
C ASP A 232 10.09 -15.71 -12.27
N MET A 233 8.78 -15.93 -12.39
CA MET A 233 7.89 -16.04 -11.23
C MET A 233 8.13 -17.29 -10.37
N ALA A 234 8.75 -18.35 -10.93
CA ALA A 234 9.08 -19.53 -10.15
C ALA A 234 10.26 -19.23 -9.21
N GLU A 235 11.30 -18.53 -9.71
CA GLU A 235 12.40 -18.05 -8.88
C GLU A 235 11.96 -16.97 -7.90
N TRP A 236 11.06 -16.07 -8.33
CA TRP A 236 10.49 -15.01 -7.50
C TRP A 236 9.91 -15.59 -6.21
N LYS A 237 9.00 -16.56 -6.37
CA LYS A 237 8.36 -17.30 -5.29
C LYS A 237 9.35 -18.17 -4.50
N ARG A 238 10.23 -18.90 -5.19
CA ARG A 238 11.17 -19.83 -4.54
C ARG A 238 12.15 -19.11 -3.62
N CYS A 239 12.64 -17.95 -4.03
CA CYS A 239 13.85 -17.38 -3.43
C CYS A 239 13.92 -15.85 -3.35
N ASN A 240 13.43 -15.09 -4.34
CA ASN A 240 13.55 -13.62 -4.26
C ASN A 240 12.66 -13.04 -3.16
N THR A 241 11.48 -13.62 -2.90
CA THR A 241 10.57 -13.19 -1.81
C THR A 241 10.76 -13.97 -0.50
N VAL A 242 11.85 -14.73 -0.36
CA VAL A 242 12.09 -15.60 0.80
C VAL A 242 13.37 -15.15 1.52
N ALA A 243 13.22 -14.61 2.72
CA ALA A 243 14.30 -13.95 3.48
C ALA A 243 15.55 -14.83 3.70
N ASP A 244 15.33 -16.11 4.03
CA ASP A 244 16.40 -17.04 4.36
C ASP A 244 16.85 -17.90 3.18
N CYS A 245 16.45 -17.57 1.95
CA CYS A 245 16.83 -18.40 0.81
C CYS A 245 18.35 -18.30 0.54
N PRO A 246 19.06 -19.45 0.46
CA PRO A 246 20.53 -19.47 0.43
C PRO A 246 21.12 -19.18 -0.96
N ASP A 247 20.35 -19.35 -2.02
CA ASP A 247 20.83 -19.33 -3.41
C ASP A 247 19.93 -18.53 -4.37
N PRO A 248 19.70 -17.23 -4.13
CA PRO A 248 18.89 -16.40 -5.01
C PRO A 248 19.55 -16.18 -6.35
N LYS A 249 18.73 -16.20 -7.40
CA LYS A 249 19.15 -15.85 -8.76
C LYS A 249 18.68 -14.45 -9.14
N LYS A 250 19.39 -13.86 -10.12
CA LYS A 250 18.99 -12.60 -10.73
C LYS A 250 17.60 -12.75 -11.31
N ASN A 251 16.77 -11.73 -11.12
CA ASN A 251 15.41 -11.69 -11.60
C ASN A 251 14.99 -10.25 -11.86
N ASP A 252 13.99 -10.06 -12.73
CA ASP A 252 13.29 -8.77 -12.87
C ASP A 252 12.16 -8.66 -11.84
N TRP A 253 11.88 -7.44 -11.43
CA TRP A 253 10.80 -7.13 -10.49
C TRP A 253 9.45 -7.15 -11.23
N PRO A 254 8.51 -8.03 -10.86
CA PRO A 254 7.21 -8.10 -11.53
C PRO A 254 6.42 -6.80 -11.36
N LYS A 255 5.39 -6.60 -12.20
CA LYS A 255 4.45 -5.51 -11.93
C LYS A 255 3.63 -5.88 -10.68
N ASP A 256 3.64 -5.01 -9.67
CA ASP A 256 2.98 -5.28 -8.41
C ASP A 256 1.48 -4.95 -8.45
N LYS A 257 0.71 -5.85 -7.89
CA LYS A 257 -0.68 -5.66 -7.49
C LYS A 257 -0.72 -5.20 -6.04
N VAL A 258 -1.29 -4.01 -5.84
CA VAL A 258 -1.54 -3.47 -4.52
C VAL A 258 -3.02 -3.67 -4.20
N GLN A 259 -3.31 -4.68 -3.38
CA GLN A 259 -4.66 -5.18 -3.13
C GLN A 259 -5.05 -4.97 -1.67
N THR A 260 -6.29 -4.54 -1.43
CA THR A 260 -6.87 -4.62 -0.09
C THR A 260 -7.05 -6.09 0.30
N LEU A 261 -6.49 -6.46 1.45
CA LEU A 261 -6.75 -7.75 2.09
C LEU A 261 -7.68 -7.54 3.27
N VAL A 262 -8.62 -8.46 3.43
CA VAL A 262 -9.60 -8.46 4.52
C VAL A 262 -9.59 -9.84 5.17
N THR A 263 -9.67 -9.93 6.49
CA THR A 263 -9.81 -11.21 7.18
C THR A 263 -11.18 -11.81 6.88
N LYS A 264 -11.26 -13.13 6.83
CA LYS A 264 -12.53 -13.81 6.53
C LYS A 264 -13.63 -13.47 7.52
N GLU A 265 -13.28 -13.37 8.80
CA GLU A 265 -14.21 -13.03 9.87
C GLU A 265 -14.84 -11.65 9.67
N PHE A 266 -14.03 -10.62 9.37
CA PHE A 266 -14.56 -9.31 9.07
C PHE A 266 -15.39 -9.30 7.79
N ALA A 267 -14.92 -9.95 6.72
CA ALA A 267 -15.64 -10.02 5.45
C ALA A 267 -17.05 -10.63 5.60
N ASP A 268 -17.24 -11.58 6.52
CA ASP A 268 -18.54 -12.22 6.80
C ASP A 268 -19.51 -11.31 7.55
N ARG A 269 -19.01 -10.39 8.38
CA ARG A 269 -19.83 -9.49 9.23
C ARG A 269 -19.90 -8.05 8.73
N ALA A 270 -19.05 -7.65 7.79
CA ALA A 270 -18.92 -6.27 7.31
C ALA A 270 -20.18 -5.73 6.62
N GLY A 271 -21.08 -6.61 6.16
CA GLY A 271 -22.33 -6.20 5.53
C GLY A 271 -22.08 -5.26 4.34
N PRO A 272 -22.82 -4.13 4.23
CA PRO A 272 -22.63 -3.15 3.15
C PRO A 272 -21.23 -2.52 3.08
N ALA A 273 -20.47 -2.51 4.18
CA ALA A 273 -19.11 -1.95 4.20
C ALA A 273 -18.13 -2.79 3.35
N MET A 274 -18.41 -4.08 3.14
CA MET A 274 -17.58 -4.91 2.28
C MET A 274 -17.64 -4.46 0.81
N GLU A 275 -18.78 -3.92 0.36
CA GLU A 275 -18.91 -3.41 -1.02
C GLU A 275 -18.05 -2.17 -1.24
N TYR A 276 -17.95 -1.30 -0.24
CA TYR A 276 -17.00 -0.18 -0.23
C TYR A 276 -15.55 -0.68 -0.38
N LEU A 277 -15.15 -1.68 0.41
CA LEU A 277 -13.80 -2.26 0.33
C LEU A 277 -13.52 -2.96 -1.01
N ASN A 278 -14.55 -3.52 -1.65
CA ASN A 278 -14.45 -4.13 -2.99
C ASN A 278 -14.38 -3.09 -4.12
N THR A 279 -14.82 -1.85 -3.86
CA THR A 279 -14.97 -0.81 -4.90
C THR A 279 -13.87 0.25 -4.84
N ARG A 280 -13.48 0.68 -3.65
CA ARG A 280 -12.58 1.83 -3.49
C ARG A 280 -11.21 1.57 -4.12
N ALA A 281 -10.81 2.48 -4.99
CA ALA A 281 -9.52 2.50 -5.63
C ALA A 281 -9.24 3.91 -6.12
N TRP A 282 -7.96 4.27 -6.20
CA TRP A 282 -7.50 5.53 -6.75
C TRP A 282 -6.32 5.32 -7.70
N THR A 283 -6.07 6.33 -8.53
CA THR A 283 -4.96 6.32 -9.49
C THR A 283 -3.66 6.73 -8.81
N ASN A 284 -2.53 6.36 -9.41
CA ASN A 284 -1.23 6.81 -8.92
C ASN A 284 -1.09 8.35 -8.93
N ASP A 285 -1.72 9.02 -9.89
CA ASP A 285 -1.74 10.50 -9.98
C ASP A 285 -2.47 11.14 -8.80
N THR A 286 -3.63 10.60 -8.43
CA THR A 286 -4.40 11.05 -7.26
C THR A 286 -3.57 10.94 -5.98
N VAL A 287 -2.98 9.77 -5.73
CA VAL A 287 -2.20 9.54 -4.50
C VAL A 287 -0.94 10.38 -4.48
N ASN A 288 -0.24 10.54 -5.61
CA ASN A 288 0.96 11.37 -5.69
C ASN A 288 0.67 12.84 -5.35
N LYS A 289 -0.43 13.41 -5.86
CA LYS A 289 -0.83 14.78 -5.54
C LYS A 289 -1.17 14.94 -4.07
N LEU A 290 -1.91 13.98 -3.50
CA LEU A 290 -2.27 13.99 -2.08
C LEU A 290 -1.02 13.89 -1.20
N MET A 291 -0.13 12.94 -1.47
CA MET A 291 1.11 12.77 -0.71
C MET A 291 2.04 13.98 -0.84
N ALA A 292 2.10 14.62 -2.00
CA ALA A 292 2.85 15.87 -2.19
C ALA A 292 2.28 16.98 -1.30
N TRP A 293 0.96 17.17 -1.32
CA TRP A 293 0.29 18.11 -0.42
C TRP A 293 0.55 17.80 1.05
N MET A 294 0.43 16.52 1.45
CA MET A 294 0.70 16.10 2.83
C MET A 294 2.13 16.41 3.24
N THR A 295 3.09 16.19 2.33
CA THR A 295 4.51 16.48 2.58
C THR A 295 4.76 17.98 2.76
N ASP A 296 4.22 18.81 1.88
CA ASP A 296 4.40 20.27 1.92
C ASP A 296 3.72 20.91 3.15
N ASN A 297 2.63 20.31 3.63
CA ASN A 297 1.87 20.79 4.79
C ASN A 297 2.20 20.06 6.10
N GLN A 298 3.12 19.08 6.07
CA GLN A 298 3.44 18.21 7.20
C GLN A 298 2.18 17.53 7.79
N ALA A 299 1.23 17.17 6.93
CA ALA A 299 -0.05 16.61 7.31
C ALA A 299 0.07 15.12 7.70
N SER A 300 -0.63 14.75 8.76
CA SER A 300 -0.86 13.36 9.16
C SER A 300 -1.76 12.62 8.17
N GLY A 301 -1.81 11.28 8.25
CA GLY A 301 -2.78 10.48 7.50
C GLY A 301 -4.24 10.92 7.69
N GLU A 302 -4.63 11.33 8.91
CA GLU A 302 -5.99 11.80 9.21
C GLU A 302 -6.31 13.13 8.54
N GLU A 303 -5.37 14.09 8.56
CA GLU A 303 -5.50 15.36 7.84
C GLU A 303 -5.50 15.14 6.31
N GLY A 304 -4.65 14.23 5.82
CA GLY A 304 -4.63 13.81 4.42
C GLY A 304 -5.95 13.16 3.99
N ALA A 305 -6.56 12.34 4.84
CA ALA A 305 -7.84 11.70 4.56
C ALA A 305 -8.97 12.73 4.45
N LYS A 306 -9.05 13.68 5.38
CA LYS A 306 -10.04 14.77 5.31
C LYS A 306 -9.85 15.63 4.06
N HIS A 307 -8.61 16.06 3.80
CA HIS A 307 -8.29 16.82 2.60
C HIS A 307 -8.67 16.07 1.31
N PHE A 308 -8.38 14.77 1.26
CA PHE A 308 -8.79 13.92 0.13
C PHE A 308 -10.31 13.89 -0.06
N LEU A 309 -11.06 13.68 1.03
CA LEU A 309 -12.51 13.60 1.00
C LEU A 309 -13.16 14.95 0.62
N GLU A 310 -12.61 16.07 1.08
CA GLU A 310 -13.08 17.42 0.72
C GLU A 310 -12.80 17.74 -0.76
N GLU A 311 -11.62 17.42 -1.26
CA GLU A 311 -11.17 17.84 -2.60
C GLU A 311 -11.52 16.83 -3.72
N ASN A 312 -11.94 15.61 -3.39
CA ASN A 312 -12.22 14.55 -4.37
C ASN A 312 -13.63 13.91 -4.25
N PRO A 313 -14.72 14.68 -4.03
CA PRO A 313 -16.07 14.13 -3.90
C PRO A 313 -16.50 13.31 -5.11
N ASP A 314 -16.13 13.76 -6.32
CA ASP A 314 -16.44 13.04 -7.57
C ASP A 314 -15.81 11.64 -7.64
N LEU A 315 -14.76 11.37 -6.87
CA LEU A 315 -14.10 10.07 -6.81
C LEU A 315 -14.73 9.19 -5.73
N TRP A 316 -14.71 9.63 -4.48
CA TRP A 316 -15.05 8.76 -3.35
C TRP A 316 -16.56 8.50 -3.22
N THR A 317 -17.42 9.42 -3.68
CA THR A 317 -18.89 9.20 -3.67
C THR A 317 -19.32 8.02 -4.54
N LYS A 318 -18.48 7.62 -5.51
CA LYS A 318 -18.72 6.42 -6.34
C LYS A 318 -18.38 5.11 -5.62
N TRP A 319 -17.68 5.17 -4.48
CA TRP A 319 -17.30 4.00 -3.69
C TRP A 319 -18.39 3.55 -2.72
N VAL A 320 -19.37 4.43 -2.46
CA VAL A 320 -20.41 4.23 -1.44
C VAL A 320 -21.80 4.51 -2.00
N SER A 321 -22.83 4.13 -1.26
CA SER A 321 -24.21 4.49 -1.61
C SER A 321 -24.48 5.99 -1.35
N PRO A 322 -25.48 6.61 -2.00
CA PRO A 322 -25.84 8.01 -1.75
C PRO A 322 -26.13 8.31 -0.27
N GLU A 323 -26.82 7.41 0.45
CA GLU A 323 -27.11 7.59 1.88
C GLU A 323 -25.83 7.61 2.73
N VAL A 324 -24.85 6.78 2.37
CA VAL A 324 -23.55 6.74 3.06
C VAL A 324 -22.73 7.99 2.72
N ALA A 325 -22.79 8.45 1.48
CA ALA A 325 -22.14 9.70 1.07
C ALA A 325 -22.66 10.91 1.85
N GLU A 326 -23.98 11.04 2.02
CA GLU A 326 -24.58 12.12 2.83
C GLU A 326 -24.07 12.12 4.28
N LYS A 327 -23.86 10.94 4.89
CA LYS A 327 -23.31 10.83 6.25
C LYS A 327 -21.85 11.28 6.32
N ILE A 328 -21.04 10.86 5.35
CA ILE A 328 -19.63 11.24 5.24
C ILE A 328 -19.52 12.76 5.04
N GLU A 329 -20.29 13.35 4.11
CA GLU A 329 -20.31 14.79 3.87
C GLU A 329 -20.73 15.59 5.10
N ALA A 330 -21.67 15.09 5.89
CA ALA A 330 -22.11 15.75 7.13
C ALA A 330 -21.05 15.71 8.24
N ALA A 331 -20.06 14.82 8.16
CA ALA A 331 -19.00 14.62 9.15
C ALA A 331 -17.66 15.32 8.79
N LEU A 332 -17.52 15.83 7.56
CA LEU A 332 -16.39 16.65 7.12
C LEU A 332 -16.50 18.08 7.67
#